data_AF-X0XM90-F1
#
_entry.id   AF-X0XM90-F1
#
_cell.length_a   1.000
_cell.length_b   1.000
_cell.length_c   1.000
_cell.angle_alpha   90.00
_cell.angle_beta   90.00
_cell.angle_gamma   90.00
#
_symmetry.space_group_name_H-M   'P 1'
#
loop_
_entity.id
_entity.type
_entity.pdbx_description
1 polymer ?
#
loop_
_entity_poly.entity_id
_entity_poly.type
_entity_poly.pdbx_seq_one_letter_code
_entity_poly.pdbx_strand_id
1 'polypeptide(L)'
;LFSPWHRVEIKKQTPGFTLEKLINKLTFNLISRTIGFLIRAILIGWGILFSLFFFIIGLPIFLLWQLLSPLTWPIFFHQYFRRKNKELVLKSENPAQLIKGKLKNFVYQRLGVKTGEELLKIKPEDIKAVISWYFEIEGIKRKKGRFWRRENLFTWPSFGSDLAFGYTHQLDKYCHDLAYPPPFSHPLIGREKEIKQIVGVLTRSNQANVLLSGEPGVGRHTILFGLAQAIKEKKVEPSLFFKRVLLLDMNLVLGKSG
;
A
#
# COMPACT_ATOMS: atom_id res chain seq x y z
N LEU A 1 11.67 23.74 44.76
CA LEU A 1 12.84 23.16 44.07
C LEU A 1 14.06 24.09 44.02
N PHE A 2 13.90 25.41 44.04
CA PHE A 2 15.03 26.37 44.02
C PHE A 2 14.93 27.41 45.14
N SER A 3 14.85 26.96 46.40
CA SER A 3 15.18 27.82 47.52
C SER A 3 16.71 28.04 47.54
N PRO A 4 17.19 29.25 47.89
CA PRO A 4 18.62 29.47 48.08
C PRO A 4 19.14 28.46 49.11
N TRP A 5 20.36 27.96 48.88
CA TRP A 5 20.96 26.89 49.66
C TRP A 5 20.87 27.24 51.16
N HIS A 6 20.08 26.48 51.92
CA HIS A 6 19.88 26.80 53.32
C HIS A 6 21.18 26.52 54.07
N ARG A 7 21.80 27.58 54.56
CA ARG A 7 22.98 27.47 55.42
C ARG A 7 22.58 26.67 56.67
N VAL A 8 23.18 25.50 56.87
CA VAL A 8 23.08 24.78 58.15
C VAL A 8 23.98 25.51 59.14
N GLU A 9 23.43 26.51 59.84
CA GLU A 9 24.16 27.23 60.90
C GLU A 9 24.10 26.42 62.20
N ILE A 10 25.25 25.94 62.69
CA ILE A 10 25.38 25.47 64.07
C ILE A 10 25.40 26.74 64.96
N LYS A 11 24.30 26.97 65.70
CA LYS A 11 24.09 28.17 66.55
C LYS A 11 25.07 28.14 67.76
N LYS A 12 26.24 28.78 67.66
CA LYS A 12 27.10 29.03 68.84
C LYS A 12 26.56 30.22 69.65
N GLN A 13 26.19 29.99 70.91
CA GLN A 13 25.65 30.98 71.85
C GLN A 13 26.74 31.83 72.53
N THR A 14 27.51 32.62 71.76
CA THR A 14 28.45 33.59 72.34
C THR A 14 28.25 34.97 71.70
N PRO A 15 27.97 36.03 72.47
CA PRO A 15 27.77 37.38 71.95
C PRO A 15 29.12 38.01 71.56
N GLY A 16 29.27 38.36 70.28
CA GLY A 16 30.47 39.03 69.78
C GLY A 16 30.40 39.32 68.28
N PHE A 17 30.71 40.56 67.88
CA PHE A 17 30.84 40.97 66.48
C PHE A 17 32.23 40.59 65.96
N THR A 18 32.27 39.65 65.03
CA THR A 18 33.51 39.23 64.36
C THR A 18 33.34 39.53 62.87
N LEU A 19 34.20 40.40 62.32
CA LEU A 19 34.18 40.81 60.90
C LEU A 19 34.15 39.60 59.95
N GLU A 20 34.85 38.54 60.31
CA GLU A 20 34.85 37.27 59.58
C GLU A 20 33.44 36.68 59.38
N LYS A 21 32.59 36.69 60.42
CA LYS A 21 31.20 36.19 60.31
C LYS A 21 30.34 37.07 59.40
N LEU A 22 30.57 38.38 59.40
CA LEU A 22 29.84 39.33 58.54
C LEU A 22 30.24 39.12 57.08
N ILE A 23 31.54 39.04 56.80
CA ILE A 23 32.07 38.79 55.46
C ILE A 23 31.57 37.43 54.96
N ASN A 24 31.66 36.37 55.78
CA ASN A 24 31.18 35.05 55.41
C ASN A 24 29.66 35.02 55.14
N LYS A 25 28.85 35.78 55.87
CA LYS A 25 27.40 35.92 55.62
C LYS A 25 27.13 36.63 54.29
N LEU A 26 27.85 37.73 54.03
CA LEU A 26 27.71 38.49 52.79
C LEU A 26 28.16 37.67 51.58
N THR A 27 29.34 37.05 51.62
CA THR A 27 29.86 36.23 50.52
C THR A 27 28.96 35.05 50.23
N PHE A 28 28.47 34.34 51.26
CA PHE A 28 27.55 33.23 51.08
C PHE A 28 26.22 33.66 50.46
N ASN A 29 25.64 34.77 50.92
CA ASN A 29 24.39 35.29 50.36
C ASN A 29 24.58 35.76 48.91
N LEU A 30 25.71 36.40 48.61
CA LEU A 30 26.06 36.81 47.25
C LEU A 30 26.22 35.60 46.32
N ILE A 31 27.01 34.60 46.73
CA ILE A 31 27.25 33.37 45.97
C ILE A 31 25.94 32.59 45.77
N SER A 32 25.09 32.47 46.80
CA SER A 32 23.82 31.76 46.67
C SER A 32 22.85 32.48 45.72
N ARG A 33 22.85 33.83 45.70
CA ARG A 33 22.02 34.61 44.79
C ARG A 33 22.51 34.52 43.35
N THR A 34 23.83 34.57 43.12
CA THR A 34 24.41 34.46 41.78
C THR A 34 24.18 33.07 41.19
N ILE A 35 24.38 32.00 41.97
CA ILE A 35 24.10 30.63 41.53
C ILE A 35 22.62 30.46 41.20
N GLY A 36 21.72 30.93 42.07
CA GLY A 36 20.28 30.86 41.84
C GLY A 36 19.83 31.62 40.58
N PHE A 37 20.42 32.81 40.34
CA PHE A 37 20.20 33.57 39.12
C PHE A 37 20.71 32.82 37.88
N LEU A 38 21.93 32.28 37.93
CA LEU A 38 22.54 31.54 36.81
C LEU A 38 21.70 30.31 36.43
N ILE A 39 21.27 29.51 37.40
CA ILE A 39 20.46 28.31 37.14
C ILE A 39 19.13 28.71 36.47
N ARG A 40 18.46 29.76 36.95
CA ARG A 40 17.21 30.24 36.34
C ARG A 40 17.42 30.78 34.94
N ALA A 41 18.48 31.57 34.72
CA ALA A 41 18.83 32.10 33.41
C ALA A 41 19.11 30.97 32.40
N ILE A 42 19.84 29.93 32.82
CA ILE A 42 20.11 28.76 31.99
C ILE A 42 18.81 28.00 31.68
N LEU A 43 17.96 27.73 32.67
CA LEU A 43 16.69 27.02 32.46
C LEU A 43 15.75 27.80 31.53
N ILE A 44 15.63 29.12 31.72
CA ILE A 44 14.81 29.97 30.85
C ILE A 44 15.38 30.00 29.43
N GLY A 45 16.72 30.12 29.29
CA GLY A 45 17.39 30.08 28.01
C GLY A 45 17.13 28.79 27.25
N TRP A 46 17.27 27.64 27.92
CA TRP A 46 16.94 26.34 27.35
C TRP A 46 15.45 26.19 27.02
N GLY A 47 14.55 26.69 27.87
CA GLY A 47 13.11 26.67 27.61
C GLY A 47 12.73 27.47 26.35
N ILE A 48 13.32 28.65 26.17
CA ILE A 48 13.12 29.49 24.97
C ILE A 48 13.69 28.79 23.74
N LEU A 49 14.91 28.27 23.82
CA LEU A 49 15.56 27.58 22.70
C LEU A 49 14.76 26.35 22.26
N PHE A 50 14.26 25.56 23.23
CA PHE A 50 13.42 24.40 22.95
C PHE A 50 12.07 24.82 22.34
N SER A 51 11.41 25.84 22.87
CA SER A 51 10.17 26.38 22.31
C SER A 51 10.35 26.84 20.85
N LEU A 52 11.44 27.57 20.56
CA LEU A 52 11.77 27.99 19.21
C LEU A 52 12.04 26.80 18.29
N PHE A 53 12.73 25.77 18.76
CA PHE A 53 12.96 24.54 17.99
C PHE A 53 11.66 23.86 17.57
N PHE A 54 10.71 23.68 18.51
CA PHE A 54 9.39 23.10 18.19
C PHE A 54 8.56 24.00 17.32
N PHE A 55 8.67 25.32 17.46
CA PHE A 55 7.97 26.25 16.58
C PHE A 55 8.51 26.18 15.14
N ILE A 56 9.84 26.20 14.97
CA ILE A 56 10.50 26.16 13.65
C ILE A 56 10.24 24.84 12.94
N ILE A 57 10.21 23.70 13.65
CA ILE A 57 9.93 22.39 13.05
C ILE A 57 8.42 22.13 12.92
N GLY A 58 7.63 22.56 13.90
CA GLY A 58 6.19 22.36 13.93
C GLY A 58 5.45 23.17 12.87
N LEU A 59 5.88 24.41 12.62
CA LEU A 59 5.28 25.28 11.60
C LEU A 59 5.25 24.65 10.20
N PRO A 60 6.37 24.16 9.62
CA PRO A 60 6.34 23.54 8.30
C PRO A 60 5.52 22.24 8.28
N ILE A 61 5.55 21.43 9.35
CA ILE A 61 4.70 20.22 9.44
C ILE A 61 3.22 20.59 9.44
N PHE A 62 2.84 21.61 10.22
CA PHE A 62 1.47 22.12 10.28
C PHE A 62 1.00 22.67 8.92
N LEU A 63 1.85 23.47 8.26
CA LEU A 63 1.56 23.99 6.93
C LEU A 63 1.43 22.87 5.88
N LEU A 64 2.32 21.87 5.91
CA LEU A 64 2.22 20.69 5.04
C LEU A 64 0.93 19.90 5.29
N TRP A 65 0.55 19.71 6.56
CA TRP A 65 -0.70 19.04 6.91
C TRP A 65 -1.94 19.78 6.40
N GLN A 66 -1.93 21.11 6.47
CA GLN A 66 -3.02 21.93 5.93
C GLN A 66 -3.14 21.83 4.41
N LEU A 67 -2.03 21.61 3.70
CA LEU A 67 -2.02 21.39 2.24
C LEU A 67 -2.48 19.98 1.84
N LEU A 68 -2.23 18.97 2.68
CA LEU A 68 -2.66 17.58 2.45
C LEU A 68 -4.19 17.44 2.41
N SER A 69 -4.92 18.17 3.27
CA SER A 69 -6.38 18.09 3.35
C SER A 69 -7.09 18.45 2.03
N PRO A 70 -6.90 19.64 1.42
CA PRO A 70 -7.51 19.98 0.14
C PRO A 70 -6.97 19.13 -1.02
N LEU A 71 -5.71 18.65 -0.95
CA LEU A 71 -5.13 17.79 -1.99
C LEU A 71 -5.87 16.43 -2.10
N THR A 72 -6.34 15.89 -0.98
CA THR A 72 -7.08 14.61 -0.97
C THR A 72 -8.56 14.76 -1.29
N TRP A 73 -9.10 15.97 -1.22
CA TRP A 73 -10.51 16.28 -1.42
C TRP A 73 -11.04 15.87 -2.81
N PRO A 74 -10.37 16.15 -3.95
CA PRO A 74 -10.82 15.68 -5.27
C PRO A 74 -10.92 14.16 -5.36
N ILE A 75 -9.99 13.44 -4.73
CA ILE A 75 -9.97 11.98 -4.69
C ILE A 75 -11.18 11.46 -3.90
N PHE A 76 -11.50 12.10 -2.77
CA PHE A 76 -12.67 11.77 -1.97
C PHE A 76 -13.98 12.06 -2.72
N PHE A 77 -14.14 13.25 -3.30
CA PHE A 77 -15.37 13.61 -4.03
C PHE A 77 -15.59 12.74 -5.26
N HIS A 78 -14.52 12.44 -6.00
CA HIS A 78 -14.60 11.50 -7.13
C HIS A 78 -15.07 10.11 -6.68
N GLN A 79 -14.63 9.63 -5.50
CA GLN A 79 -15.11 8.36 -4.94
C GLN A 79 -16.55 8.45 -4.45
N TYR A 80 -16.90 9.53 -3.76
CA TYR A 80 -18.23 9.79 -3.23
C TYR A 80 -19.29 9.84 -4.34
N PHE A 81 -19.11 10.72 -5.33
CA PHE A 81 -20.05 10.85 -6.45
C PHE A 81 -20.21 9.56 -7.22
N ARG A 82 -19.14 8.78 -7.40
CA ARG A 82 -19.25 7.52 -8.11
C ARG A 82 -20.03 6.47 -7.33
N ARG A 83 -19.85 6.36 -6.01
CA ARG A 83 -20.66 5.45 -5.17
C ARG A 83 -22.14 5.83 -5.28
N LYS A 84 -22.43 7.12 -5.15
CA LYS A 84 -23.79 7.65 -5.31
C LYS A 84 -24.37 7.33 -6.70
N ASN A 85 -23.60 7.54 -7.77
CA ASN A 85 -24.03 7.18 -9.13
C ASN A 85 -24.27 5.67 -9.31
N LYS A 86 -23.42 4.81 -8.73
CA LYS A 86 -23.63 3.36 -8.75
C LYS A 86 -24.96 2.99 -8.08
N GLU A 87 -25.22 3.53 -6.89
CA GLU A 87 -26.46 3.26 -6.17
C GLU A 87 -27.70 3.79 -6.89
N LEU A 88 -27.63 4.99 -7.45
CA LEU A 88 -28.71 5.60 -8.24
C LEU A 88 -29.09 4.72 -9.44
N VAL A 89 -28.12 4.24 -10.20
CA VAL A 89 -28.39 3.43 -11.40
C VAL A 89 -28.94 2.05 -11.03
N LEU A 90 -28.43 1.41 -9.96
CA LEU A 90 -28.89 0.08 -9.54
C LEU A 90 -30.28 0.08 -8.90
N LYS A 91 -30.62 1.13 -8.14
CA LYS A 91 -31.93 1.28 -7.48
C LYS A 91 -33.00 1.85 -8.41
N SER A 92 -32.62 2.40 -9.57
CA SER A 92 -33.57 2.91 -10.56
C SER A 92 -34.51 1.80 -11.06
N GLU A 93 -35.79 2.13 -11.21
CA GLU A 93 -36.76 1.26 -11.87
C GLU A 93 -36.44 1.12 -13.37
N ASN A 94 -36.01 2.22 -14.01
CA ASN A 94 -35.61 2.23 -15.42
C ASN A 94 -34.12 2.62 -15.57
N PRO A 95 -33.18 1.66 -15.49
CA PRO A 95 -31.75 1.94 -15.57
C PRO A 95 -31.30 2.38 -16.97
N ALA A 96 -32.05 2.03 -18.03
CA ALA A 96 -31.71 2.30 -19.43
C ALA A 96 -31.42 3.78 -19.71
N GLN A 97 -32.20 4.68 -19.09
CA GLN A 97 -32.10 6.12 -19.31
C GLN A 97 -30.88 6.76 -18.63
N LEU A 98 -30.33 6.12 -17.59
CA LEU A 98 -29.23 6.66 -16.78
C LEU A 98 -27.84 6.26 -17.30
N ILE A 99 -27.79 5.41 -18.33
CA ILE A 99 -26.54 4.86 -18.88
C ILE A 99 -25.86 5.86 -19.80
N LYS A 100 -24.63 6.28 -19.47
CA LYS A 100 -23.85 7.26 -20.24
C LYS A 100 -22.39 6.85 -20.42
N GLY A 101 -21.76 7.36 -21.48
CA GLY A 101 -20.32 7.25 -21.73
C GLY A 101 -19.80 5.81 -21.76
N LYS A 102 -18.76 5.52 -20.97
CA LYS A 102 -18.11 4.18 -20.91
C LYS A 102 -19.06 3.06 -20.48
N LEU A 103 -20.02 3.35 -19.60
CA LEU A 103 -21.02 2.37 -19.16
C LEU A 103 -21.92 1.98 -20.34
N LYS A 104 -22.32 2.95 -21.17
CA LYS A 104 -23.14 2.71 -22.37
C LYS A 104 -22.46 1.74 -23.32
N ASN A 105 -21.21 2.04 -23.67
CA ASN A 105 -20.45 1.21 -24.61
C ASN A 105 -20.30 -0.23 -24.09
N PHE A 106 -20.04 -0.38 -22.79
CA PHE A 106 -19.94 -1.71 -22.17
C PHE A 106 -21.27 -2.47 -22.22
N VAL A 107 -22.37 -1.83 -21.84
CA VAL A 107 -23.70 -2.46 -21.82
C VAL A 107 -24.12 -2.86 -23.24
N TYR A 108 -23.93 -1.98 -24.22
CA TYR A 108 -24.31 -2.21 -25.62
C TYR A 108 -23.51 -3.39 -26.20
N GLN A 109 -22.21 -3.42 -25.95
CA GLN A 109 -21.35 -4.51 -26.40
C GLN A 109 -21.73 -5.87 -25.78
N ARG A 110 -22.18 -5.89 -24.51
CA ARG A 110 -22.53 -7.13 -23.80
C ARG A 110 -23.94 -7.63 -24.10
N LEU A 111 -24.89 -6.73 -24.31
CA LEU A 111 -26.26 -7.08 -24.67
C LEU A 111 -26.47 -7.22 -26.18
N GLY A 112 -25.46 -6.91 -27.00
CA GLY A 112 -25.56 -6.99 -28.46
C GLY A 112 -26.46 -5.92 -29.08
N VAL A 113 -26.67 -4.81 -28.36
CA VAL A 113 -27.61 -3.74 -28.71
C VAL A 113 -26.88 -2.59 -29.40
N LYS A 114 -27.50 -2.01 -30.44
CA LYS A 114 -26.93 -0.88 -31.18
C LYS A 114 -27.62 0.44 -30.87
N THR A 115 -28.92 0.42 -30.59
CA THR A 115 -29.75 1.62 -30.38
C THR A 115 -30.29 1.72 -28.95
N GLY A 116 -30.66 2.92 -28.50
CA GLY A 116 -31.31 3.10 -27.18
C GLY A 116 -32.72 2.49 -27.10
N GLU A 117 -33.41 2.41 -28.24
CA GLU A 117 -34.76 1.86 -28.33
C GLU A 117 -34.78 0.35 -28.17
N GLU A 118 -33.80 -0.35 -28.76
CA GLU A 118 -33.56 -1.78 -28.53
C GLU A 118 -33.31 -2.08 -27.04
N LEU A 119 -32.61 -1.19 -26.34
CA LEU A 119 -32.30 -1.36 -24.92
C LEU A 119 -33.57 -1.30 -24.05
N LEU A 120 -34.55 -0.46 -24.41
CA LEU A 120 -35.83 -0.34 -23.70
C LEU A 120 -36.71 -1.59 -23.84
N LYS A 121 -36.47 -2.42 -24.86
CA LYS A 121 -37.18 -3.70 -25.05
C LYS A 121 -36.66 -4.81 -24.14
N ILE A 122 -35.47 -4.64 -23.56
CA ILE A 122 -34.82 -5.63 -22.70
C ILE A 122 -35.34 -5.47 -21.27
N LYS A 123 -35.47 -6.60 -20.57
CA LYS A 123 -35.89 -6.62 -19.17
C LYS A 123 -34.95 -5.77 -18.29
N PRO A 124 -35.49 -4.92 -17.39
CA PRO A 124 -34.67 -4.09 -16.51
C PRO A 124 -33.70 -4.89 -15.63
N GLU A 125 -34.05 -6.13 -15.27
CA GLU A 125 -33.21 -7.03 -14.46
C GLU A 125 -31.91 -7.39 -15.18
N ASP A 126 -31.99 -7.74 -16.47
CA ASP A 126 -30.83 -8.11 -17.28
C ASP A 126 -29.88 -6.92 -17.47
N ILE A 127 -30.46 -5.72 -17.66
CA ILE A 127 -29.70 -4.47 -17.73
C ILE A 127 -29.00 -4.20 -16.39
N LYS A 128 -29.69 -4.37 -15.26
CA LYS A 128 -29.10 -4.22 -13.92
C LYS A 128 -27.96 -5.21 -13.69
N ALA A 129 -28.10 -6.46 -14.14
CA ALA A 129 -27.05 -7.47 -14.03
C ALA A 129 -25.78 -7.04 -14.77
N VAL A 130 -25.89 -6.61 -16.03
CA VAL A 130 -24.73 -6.14 -16.82
C VAL A 130 -24.10 -4.88 -16.22
N ILE A 131 -24.92 -3.95 -15.72
CA ILE A 131 -24.42 -2.75 -15.03
C ILE A 131 -23.68 -3.11 -13.74
N SER A 132 -24.22 -4.06 -12.95
CA SER A 132 -23.59 -4.54 -11.73
C SER A 132 -22.21 -5.13 -12.03
N TRP A 133 -22.11 -5.91 -13.11
CA TRP A 133 -20.87 -6.50 -13.59
C TRP A 133 -19.85 -5.44 -14.02
N TYR A 134 -20.27 -4.40 -14.74
CA TYR A 134 -19.40 -3.27 -15.07
C TYR A 134 -18.79 -2.63 -13.83
N PHE A 135 -19.62 -2.36 -12.81
CA PHE A 135 -19.15 -1.75 -11.56
C PHE A 135 -18.24 -2.69 -10.76
N GLU A 136 -18.43 -4.00 -10.86
CA GLU A 136 -17.56 -5.00 -10.26
C GLU A 136 -16.18 -5.03 -10.93
N ILE A 137 -16.12 -5.16 -12.26
CA ILE A 137 -14.87 -5.13 -13.03
C ILE A 137 -14.08 -3.86 -12.71
N GLU A 138 -14.74 -2.72 -12.75
CA GLU A 138 -14.12 -1.45 -12.41
C GLU A 138 -13.63 -1.38 -10.96
N GLY A 139 -14.39 -1.98 -10.04
CA GLY A 139 -13.99 -2.14 -8.64
C GLY A 139 -12.69 -2.94 -8.51
N ILE A 140 -12.57 -4.04 -9.26
CA ILE A 140 -11.37 -4.88 -9.33
C ILE A 140 -10.19 -4.07 -9.90
N LYS A 141 -10.37 -3.39 -11.04
CA LYS A 141 -9.33 -2.55 -11.66
C LYS A 141 -8.78 -1.50 -10.68
N ARG A 142 -9.67 -0.84 -9.94
CA ARG A 142 -9.27 0.13 -8.90
C ARG A 142 -8.59 -0.48 -7.69
N LYS A 143 -9.07 -1.65 -7.24
CA LYS A 143 -8.39 -2.37 -6.16
C LYS A 143 -6.95 -2.60 -6.59
N LYS A 144 -6.70 -3.14 -7.79
CA LYS A 144 -5.35 -3.34 -8.34
C LYS A 144 -4.53 -2.04 -8.48
N GLY A 145 -5.15 -0.93 -8.92
CA GLY A 145 -4.44 0.34 -9.11
C GLY A 145 -3.97 1.06 -7.84
N ARG A 146 -4.49 0.70 -6.66
CA ARG A 146 -4.05 1.30 -5.38
C ARG A 146 -2.82 0.58 -4.86
N PHE A 147 -1.65 0.94 -5.37
CA PHE A 147 -0.38 0.28 -5.00
C PHE A 147 -0.17 0.23 -3.48
N TRP A 148 -0.57 1.28 -2.75
CA TRP A 148 -0.45 1.40 -1.29
C TRP A 148 -1.36 0.46 -0.48
N ARG A 149 -2.24 -0.33 -1.11
CA ARG A 149 -2.97 -1.37 -0.38
C ARG A 149 -2.04 -2.52 -0.08
N ARG A 150 -2.11 -3.03 1.16
CA ARG A 150 -1.35 -4.22 1.60
C ARG A 150 -1.40 -5.35 0.57
N GLU A 151 -2.60 -5.66 0.07
CA GLU A 151 -2.85 -6.67 -0.96
C GLU A 151 -2.01 -6.47 -2.24
N ASN A 152 -1.76 -5.22 -2.66
CA ASN A 152 -1.00 -4.91 -3.89
C ASN A 152 0.47 -4.62 -3.64
N LEU A 153 0.83 -4.10 -2.47
CA LEU A 153 2.23 -3.91 -2.07
C LEU A 153 3.02 -5.21 -2.24
N PHE A 154 2.38 -6.33 -1.92
CA PHE A 154 2.99 -7.64 -2.07
C PHE A 154 3.05 -8.15 -3.51
N THR A 155 2.26 -7.63 -4.45
CA THR A 155 2.25 -8.06 -5.86
C THR A 155 3.26 -7.31 -6.72
N TRP A 156 3.79 -6.19 -6.25
CA TRP A 156 4.85 -5.48 -6.94
C TRP A 156 6.15 -6.29 -6.84
N PRO A 157 6.90 -6.44 -7.95
CA PRO A 157 8.20 -7.08 -7.89
C PRO A 157 9.07 -6.30 -6.90
N SER A 158 9.73 -7.02 -6.00
CA SER A 158 10.72 -6.39 -5.14
C SER A 158 11.83 -5.88 -6.05
N PHE A 159 12.23 -4.61 -5.93
CA PHE A 159 13.39 -4.12 -6.68
C PHE A 159 14.61 -5.04 -6.49
N GLY A 160 14.74 -5.66 -5.31
CA GLY A 160 15.78 -6.65 -5.03
C GLY A 160 15.62 -8.00 -5.72
N SER A 161 14.41 -8.45 -6.10
CA SER A 161 14.25 -9.75 -6.78
C SER A 161 14.86 -9.74 -8.18
N ASP A 162 14.63 -8.67 -8.93
CA ASP A 162 15.12 -8.57 -10.31
C ASP A 162 16.65 -8.42 -10.34
N LEU A 163 17.22 -7.74 -9.32
CA LEU A 163 18.66 -7.62 -9.15
C LEU A 163 19.32 -8.91 -8.66
N ALA A 164 18.67 -9.69 -7.78
CA ALA A 164 19.25 -10.90 -7.19
C ALA A 164 19.33 -12.07 -8.18
N PHE A 165 18.38 -12.19 -9.11
CA PHE A 165 18.35 -13.30 -10.07
C PHE A 165 19.04 -12.97 -11.40
N GLY A 166 19.34 -11.69 -11.67
CA GLY A 166 20.02 -11.23 -12.88
C GLY A 166 19.19 -11.41 -14.16
N TYR A 167 19.70 -10.89 -15.27
CA TYR A 167 19.07 -11.04 -16.59
C TYR A 167 19.41 -12.41 -17.20
N THR A 168 18.39 -13.21 -17.51
CA THR A 168 18.54 -14.54 -18.12
C THR A 168 18.46 -14.49 -19.64
N HIS A 169 19.40 -13.81 -20.29
CA HIS A 169 19.33 -13.49 -21.73
C HIS A 169 19.06 -14.71 -22.64
N GLN A 170 19.70 -15.85 -22.38
CA GLN A 170 19.48 -17.05 -23.19
C GLN A 170 18.09 -17.64 -23.00
N LEU A 171 17.57 -17.66 -21.76
CA LEU A 171 16.27 -18.25 -21.45
C LEU A 171 15.13 -17.36 -21.93
N ASP A 172 15.24 -16.04 -21.71
CA ASP A 172 14.24 -15.05 -22.11
C ASP A 172 14.08 -14.95 -23.64
N LYS A 173 15.08 -15.38 -24.41
CA LYS A 173 15.02 -15.44 -25.87
C LYS A 173 14.13 -16.57 -26.40
N TYR A 174 14.00 -17.66 -25.66
CA TYR A 174 13.27 -18.86 -26.08
C TYR A 174 12.03 -19.14 -25.23
N CYS A 175 11.81 -18.35 -24.17
CA CYS A 175 10.71 -18.55 -23.24
C CYS A 175 9.81 -17.32 -23.13
N HIS A 176 8.55 -17.56 -22.82
CA HIS A 176 7.57 -16.54 -22.47
C HIS A 176 7.23 -16.59 -20.99
N ASP A 177 7.25 -15.45 -20.31
CA ASP A 177 6.89 -15.36 -18.90
C ASP A 177 5.36 -15.35 -18.71
N LEU A 178 4.84 -16.37 -18.04
CA LEU A 178 3.41 -16.54 -17.81
C LEU A 178 2.86 -15.63 -16.69
N ALA A 179 3.73 -14.96 -15.92
CA ALA A 179 3.32 -14.02 -14.87
C ALA A 179 2.73 -12.70 -15.43
N TYR A 180 2.93 -12.45 -16.72
CA TYR A 180 2.41 -11.30 -17.46
C TYR A 180 1.53 -11.79 -18.61
N PRO A 181 0.36 -12.38 -18.30
CA PRO A 181 -0.51 -12.90 -19.35
C PRO A 181 -1.02 -11.77 -20.25
N PRO A 182 -1.36 -12.08 -21.52
CA PRO A 182 -1.92 -11.10 -22.43
C PRO A 182 -3.20 -10.48 -21.85
N PRO A 183 -3.54 -9.23 -22.20
CA PRO A 183 -4.65 -8.48 -21.59
C PRO A 183 -6.03 -9.14 -21.72
N PHE A 184 -6.17 -10.15 -22.59
CA PHE A 184 -7.39 -10.92 -22.81
C PHE A 184 -7.49 -12.21 -21.98
N SER A 185 -6.53 -12.50 -21.09
CA SER A 185 -6.59 -13.68 -20.23
C SER A 185 -7.71 -13.55 -19.18
N HIS A 186 -8.65 -14.50 -19.18
CA HIS A 186 -9.67 -14.58 -18.14
C HIS A 186 -9.06 -15.08 -16.82
N PRO A 187 -9.48 -14.54 -15.66
CA PRO A 187 -9.08 -15.08 -14.37
C PRO A 187 -9.54 -16.53 -14.26
N LEU A 188 -8.66 -17.39 -13.76
CA LEU A 188 -8.98 -18.79 -13.56
C LEU A 188 -10.02 -18.93 -12.42
N ILE A 189 -11.18 -19.51 -12.73
CA ILE A 189 -12.26 -19.74 -11.77
C ILE A 189 -12.41 -21.25 -11.54
N GLY A 190 -12.52 -21.67 -10.28
CA GLY A 190 -12.88 -23.04 -9.92
C GLY A 190 -11.77 -24.09 -10.01
N ARG A 191 -10.53 -23.71 -10.34
CA ARG A 191 -9.37 -24.64 -10.45
C ARG A 191 -8.30 -24.44 -9.39
N GLU A 192 -8.73 -24.04 -8.19
CA GLU A 192 -7.81 -23.80 -7.07
C GLU A 192 -7.24 -25.10 -6.50
N LYS A 193 -7.98 -26.23 -6.62
CA LYS A 193 -7.54 -27.54 -6.10
C LYS A 193 -6.33 -28.05 -6.86
N GLU A 194 -6.34 -27.94 -8.18
CA GLU A 194 -5.26 -28.34 -9.08
C GLU A 194 -4.03 -27.49 -8.81
N ILE A 195 -4.17 -26.17 -8.67
CA ILE A 195 -3.05 -25.29 -8.31
C ILE A 195 -2.43 -25.70 -6.98
N LYS A 196 -3.25 -25.98 -5.95
CA LYS A 196 -2.75 -26.43 -4.64
C LYS A 196 -1.97 -27.74 -4.74
N GLN A 197 -2.41 -28.68 -5.57
CA GLN A 197 -1.69 -29.94 -5.81
C GLN A 197 -0.33 -29.68 -6.48
N ILE A 198 -0.30 -28.85 -7.52
CA ILE A 198 0.93 -28.46 -8.21
C ILE A 198 1.92 -27.81 -7.23
N VAL A 199 1.46 -26.83 -6.45
CA VAL A 199 2.27 -26.18 -5.41
C VAL A 199 2.80 -27.20 -4.40
N GLY A 200 1.98 -28.14 -3.93
CA GLY A 200 2.39 -29.19 -2.99
C GLY A 200 3.42 -30.17 -3.55
N VAL A 201 3.53 -30.32 -4.88
CA VAL A 201 4.59 -31.11 -5.52
C VAL A 201 5.84 -30.28 -5.74
N LEU A 202 5.71 -29.05 -6.24
CA LEU A 202 6.85 -28.15 -6.52
C LEU A 202 7.61 -27.69 -5.25
N THR A 203 6.99 -27.80 -4.09
CA THR A 203 7.58 -27.44 -2.78
C THR A 203 8.39 -28.57 -2.15
N ARG A 204 8.37 -29.78 -2.73
CA ARG A 204 9.12 -30.94 -2.22
C ARG A 204 10.62 -30.77 -2.48
N SER A 205 11.44 -31.35 -1.62
CA SER A 205 12.90 -31.35 -1.75
C SER A 205 13.41 -32.28 -2.86
N ASN A 206 12.65 -33.32 -3.21
CA ASN A 206 12.99 -34.28 -4.26
C ASN A 206 11.80 -34.51 -5.20
N GLN A 207 12.08 -34.82 -6.46
CA GLN A 207 11.09 -35.08 -7.52
C GLN A 207 10.03 -33.96 -7.65
N ALA A 208 10.47 -32.70 -7.63
CA ALA A 208 9.62 -31.51 -7.78
C ALA A 208 9.18 -31.27 -9.25
N ASN A 209 8.75 -32.33 -9.94
CA ASN A 209 8.31 -32.29 -11.34
C ASN A 209 6.81 -32.58 -11.42
N VAL A 210 6.08 -31.84 -12.25
CA VAL A 210 4.64 -31.99 -12.42
C VAL A 210 4.32 -32.28 -13.88
N LEU A 211 3.54 -33.33 -14.11
CA LEU A 211 2.98 -33.67 -15.41
C LEU A 211 1.48 -33.42 -15.43
N LEU A 212 1.02 -32.50 -16.29
CA LEU A 212 -0.40 -32.19 -16.47
C LEU A 212 -1.02 -33.06 -17.59
N SER A 213 -1.67 -34.16 -17.19
CA SER A 213 -2.42 -35.03 -18.10
C SER A 213 -3.91 -34.67 -18.15
N GLY A 214 -4.59 -35.01 -19.25
CA GLY A 214 -6.02 -34.77 -19.45
C GLY A 214 -6.45 -34.99 -20.90
N GLU A 215 -7.67 -34.60 -21.25
CA GLU A 215 -8.14 -34.55 -22.63
C GLU A 215 -7.63 -33.28 -23.34
N PRO A 216 -7.56 -33.24 -24.68
CA PRO A 216 -7.30 -32.01 -25.42
C PRO A 216 -8.45 -31.01 -25.21
N GLY A 217 -8.15 -29.71 -25.19
CA GLY A 217 -9.17 -28.65 -25.06
C GLY A 217 -9.59 -28.29 -23.62
N VAL A 218 -9.20 -29.06 -22.59
CA VAL A 218 -9.56 -28.79 -21.19
C VAL A 218 -8.88 -27.55 -20.56
N GLY A 219 -8.07 -26.81 -21.30
CA GLY A 219 -7.43 -25.58 -20.81
C GLY A 219 -6.28 -25.80 -19.82
N ARG A 220 -5.40 -26.78 -20.06
CA ARG A 220 -4.23 -27.04 -19.17
C ARG A 220 -3.30 -25.84 -19.03
N HIS A 221 -3.12 -25.09 -20.10
CA HIS A 221 -2.36 -23.82 -20.09
C HIS A 221 -2.97 -22.81 -19.10
N THR A 222 -4.30 -22.76 -18.98
CA THR A 222 -4.99 -21.87 -18.04
C THR A 222 -4.62 -22.17 -16.58
N ILE A 223 -4.34 -23.43 -16.25
CA ILE A 223 -3.87 -23.82 -14.91
C ILE A 223 -2.46 -23.25 -14.65
N LEU A 224 -1.56 -23.32 -15.63
CA LEU A 224 -0.21 -22.74 -15.53
C LEU A 224 -0.25 -21.21 -15.39
N PHE A 225 -1.13 -20.52 -16.13
CA PHE A 225 -1.37 -19.10 -15.95
C PHE A 225 -1.87 -18.78 -14.54
N GLY A 226 -2.79 -19.58 -14.01
CA GLY A 226 -3.28 -19.45 -12.64
C GLY A 226 -2.18 -19.66 -11.60
N LEU A 227 -1.29 -20.63 -11.80
CA LEU A 227 -0.11 -20.85 -10.96
C LEU A 227 0.83 -19.64 -10.97
N ALA A 228 1.17 -19.13 -12.17
CA ALA A 228 2.01 -17.96 -12.33
C ALA A 228 1.42 -16.73 -11.64
N GLN A 229 0.10 -16.53 -11.78
CA GLN A 229 -0.62 -15.47 -11.08
C GLN A 229 -0.59 -15.66 -9.56
N ALA A 230 -0.77 -16.89 -9.07
CA ALA A 230 -0.74 -17.19 -7.64
C ALA A 230 0.66 -16.93 -7.02
N ILE A 231 1.73 -17.28 -7.74
CA ILE A 231 3.12 -16.98 -7.33
C ILE A 231 3.35 -15.47 -7.27
N LYS A 232 2.94 -14.74 -8.31
CA LYS A 232 3.05 -13.27 -8.37
C LYS A 232 2.27 -12.56 -7.27
N GLU A 233 1.07 -13.07 -6.95
CA GLU A 233 0.23 -12.54 -5.88
C GLU A 233 0.66 -13.02 -4.48
N LYS A 234 1.74 -13.82 -4.38
CA LYS A 234 2.25 -14.43 -3.13
C LYS A 234 1.16 -15.21 -2.37
N LYS A 235 0.28 -15.89 -3.11
CA LYS A 235 -0.78 -16.77 -2.58
C LYS A 235 -0.35 -18.24 -2.50
N VAL A 236 0.95 -18.50 -2.53
CA VAL A 236 1.57 -19.83 -2.51
C VAL A 236 2.51 -19.95 -1.30
N GLU A 237 3.14 -21.11 -1.13
CA GLU A 237 4.16 -21.29 -0.09
C GLU A 237 5.40 -20.40 -0.31
N PRO A 238 6.05 -19.91 0.76
CA PRO A 238 7.19 -18.98 0.67
C PRO A 238 8.37 -19.48 -0.17
N SER A 239 8.55 -20.79 -0.29
CA SER A 239 9.61 -21.41 -1.11
C SER A 239 9.46 -21.13 -2.60
N LEU A 240 8.23 -20.86 -3.06
CA LEU A 240 7.93 -20.50 -4.45
C LEU A 240 7.87 -18.99 -4.68
N PHE A 241 8.07 -18.17 -3.66
CA PHE A 241 8.07 -16.71 -3.84
C PHE A 241 9.20 -16.28 -4.79
N PHE A 242 8.88 -15.28 -5.62
CA PHE A 242 9.78 -14.69 -6.60
C PHE A 242 10.28 -15.66 -7.69
N LYS A 243 9.77 -16.90 -7.76
CA LYS A 243 10.04 -17.82 -8.86
C LYS A 243 9.26 -17.40 -10.11
N ARG A 244 9.89 -17.54 -11.28
CA ARG A 244 9.28 -17.25 -12.59
C ARG A 244 8.68 -18.53 -13.16
N VAL A 245 7.52 -18.41 -13.82
CA VAL A 245 6.91 -19.51 -14.57
C VAL A 245 7.09 -19.20 -16.05
N LEU A 246 7.93 -19.99 -16.70
CA LEU A 246 8.33 -19.77 -18.09
C LEU A 246 7.74 -20.86 -18.98
N LEU A 247 7.18 -20.46 -20.11
CA LEU A 247 6.74 -21.35 -21.16
C LEU A 247 7.81 -21.39 -22.25
N LEU A 248 8.41 -22.56 -22.46
CA LEU A 248 9.40 -22.77 -23.52
C LEU A 248 8.71 -22.88 -24.88
N ASP A 249 9.12 -22.07 -25.85
CA ASP A 249 8.68 -22.19 -27.24
C ASP A 249 9.69 -23.02 -28.04
N MET A 250 9.31 -24.26 -28.32
CA MET A 250 10.13 -25.20 -29.08
C MET A 250 10.38 -24.71 -30.53
N ASN A 251 9.49 -23.93 -31.12
CA ASN A 251 9.69 -23.40 -32.48
C ASN A 251 10.87 -22.43 -32.52
N LEU A 252 10.99 -21.57 -31.49
CA LEU A 252 12.11 -20.64 -31.36
C LEU A 252 13.43 -21.36 -31.12
N VAL A 253 13.41 -22.44 -30.34
CA VAL A 253 14.59 -23.26 -30.07
C VAL A 253 15.07 -23.95 -31.34
N LEU A 254 14.18 -24.62 -32.06
CA LEU A 254 14.51 -25.40 -33.26
C LEU A 254 14.87 -24.50 -34.44
N GLY A 255 14.17 -23.38 -34.64
CA GLY A 255 14.39 -22.48 -35.77
C GLY A 255 15.70 -21.68 -35.73
N LYS A 256 16.45 -21.74 -34.61
CA LYS A 256 17.73 -21.04 -34.45
C LYS A 256 18.92 -21.97 -34.28
N SER A 257 18.69 -23.28 -34.30
CA SER A 257 19.71 -24.33 -34.20
C SER A 257 20.16 -24.84 -35.59
N GLY A 258 19.71 -24.21 -36.67
CA GLY A 258 20.10 -24.48 -38.06
C GLY A 258 20.85 -23.30 -38.67
#